data_AF-A0A353Z3F8-F1
#
_entry.id   AF-A0A353Z3F8-F1
#
_cell.length_a   1.000
_cell.length_b   1.000
_cell.length_c   1.000
_cell.angle_alpha   90.00
_cell.angle_beta   90.00
_cell.angle_gamma   90.00
#
_symmetry.space_group_name_H-M   'P 1'
#
loop_
_entity.id
_entity.type
_entity.pdbx_description
1 polymer ?
#
loop_
_entity_poly.entity_id
_entity_poly.type
_entity_poly.pdbx_seq_one_letter_code
_entity_poly.pdbx_strand_id
1 'polypeptide(L)'
;MNILIAPDSFKDCLTANEVGEFILKGLKKSELSFSSKILPMADGGEGTVYSLVDATGGNIQKCKVLDPLLRETEAFYGILGDGKTAVIEMAAASGIELLSKDERDPWITTTYGTGQLIKQALDLNCRRIIIGIGGSATNDGGTGMAKALGIKFLNSEGKILETGGGALSELASIDISGLDKRLKNTEIIVACDVSNPLIGNEGA
;
A
#
# COMPACT_ATOMS: atom_id res chain seq x y z
N MET A 1 10.62 25.56 26.22
CA MET A 1 10.79 25.29 24.78
C MET A 1 9.94 24.08 24.43
N ASN A 2 9.31 24.06 23.26
CA ASN A 2 8.53 22.90 22.79
C ASN A 2 9.22 22.35 21.53
N ILE A 3 9.57 21.07 21.53
CA ILE A 3 10.30 20.43 20.44
C ILE A 3 9.41 19.37 19.80
N LEU A 4 9.13 19.53 18.50
CA LEU A 4 8.53 18.47 17.70
C LEU A 4 9.64 17.67 17.04
N ILE A 5 9.64 16.36 17.27
CA ILE A 5 10.59 15.41 16.68
C ILE A 5 9.82 14.66 15.60
N ALA A 6 9.99 15.05 14.34
CA ALA A 6 9.25 14.51 13.20
C ALA A 6 10.18 13.86 12.16
N PRO A 7 10.83 12.73 12.50
CA PRO A 7 11.76 12.04 11.62
C PRO A 7 11.03 11.13 10.64
N ASP A 8 11.73 10.79 9.56
CA ASP A 8 11.42 9.64 8.71
C ASP A 8 12.26 8.43 9.15
N SER A 9 11.95 7.25 8.60
CA SER A 9 12.69 6.02 8.80
C SER A 9 14.11 6.07 8.23
N PHE A 10 14.99 5.25 8.78
CA PHE A 10 16.24 4.90 8.13
C PHE A 10 16.00 3.56 7.43
N LYS A 11 15.83 3.61 6.11
CA LYS A 11 15.51 2.45 5.28
C LYS A 11 16.41 1.25 5.60
N ASP A 12 15.80 0.07 5.75
CA ASP A 12 16.45 -1.19 6.11
C ASP A 12 17.19 -1.17 7.48
N CYS A 13 16.87 -0.21 8.37
CA CYS A 13 17.62 -0.02 9.62
C CYS A 13 16.74 0.32 10.83
N LEU A 14 16.09 1.48 10.85
CA LEU A 14 15.28 1.97 11.98
C LEU A 14 13.95 2.52 11.47
N THR A 15 12.87 2.20 12.19
CA THR A 15 11.57 2.83 11.98
C THR A 15 11.63 4.33 12.32
N ALA A 16 10.74 5.13 11.75
CA ALA A 16 10.63 6.55 12.06
C ALA A 16 10.42 6.80 13.57
N ASN A 17 9.66 5.94 14.26
CA ASN A 17 9.48 6.05 15.71
C ASN A 17 10.79 5.80 16.48
N GLU A 18 11.55 4.75 16.14
CA GLU A 18 12.85 4.47 16.77
C GLU A 18 13.84 5.62 16.57
N VAL A 19 13.91 6.19 15.36
CA VAL A 19 14.71 7.39 15.09
C VAL A 19 14.31 8.53 16.03
N GLY A 20 13.00 8.76 16.19
CA GLY A 20 12.46 9.78 17.09
C GLY A 20 12.84 9.55 18.55
N GLU A 21 12.80 8.31 19.01
CA GLU A 21 13.20 7.92 20.36
C GLU A 21 14.70 8.14 20.61
N PHE A 22 15.55 7.82 19.63
CA PHE A 22 16.99 8.07 19.73
C PHE A 22 17.32 9.57 19.75
N ILE A 23 16.65 10.38 18.93
CA ILE A 23 16.78 11.85 18.96
C ILE A 23 16.35 12.39 20.32
N LEU A 24 15.20 11.96 20.84
CA LEU A 24 14.71 12.38 22.16
C LEU A 24 15.69 11.99 23.27
N LYS A 25 16.25 10.78 23.21
CA LYS A 25 17.29 10.30 24.15
C LYS A 25 18.53 11.18 24.11
N GLY A 26 18.94 11.65 22.93
CA GLY A 26 20.02 12.61 22.76
C GLY A 26 19.70 13.98 23.36
N LEU A 27 18.54 14.55 23.05
CA LEU A 27 18.10 15.85 23.56
C LEU A 27 18.03 15.89 25.09
N LYS A 28 17.57 14.81 25.73
CA LYS A 28 17.52 14.70 27.20
C LYS A 28 18.90 14.83 27.87
N LYS A 29 20.01 14.60 27.16
CA LYS A 29 21.38 14.78 27.69
C LYS A 29 21.81 16.25 27.77
N SER A 30 21.10 17.17 27.13
CA SER A 30 21.44 18.60 27.13
C SER A 30 21.08 19.33 28.44
N GLU A 31 20.33 18.68 29.34
CA GLU A 31 19.81 19.25 30.59
C GLU A 31 18.92 20.51 30.41
N LEU A 32 18.54 20.82 29.17
CA LEU A 32 17.60 21.91 28.89
C LEU A 32 16.18 21.53 29.34
N SER A 33 15.43 22.50 29.86
CA SER A 33 14.00 22.33 30.14
C SER A 33 13.17 22.50 28.87
N PHE A 34 12.58 21.39 28.39
CA PHE A 34 11.72 21.38 27.22
C PHE A 34 10.56 20.39 27.38
N SER A 35 9.49 20.63 26.61
CA SER A 35 8.49 19.61 26.29
C SER A 35 8.79 19.05 24.90
N SER A 36 8.46 17.78 24.66
CA SER A 36 8.70 17.13 23.38
C SER A 36 7.56 16.23 22.95
N LYS A 37 7.32 16.16 21.65
CA LYS A 37 6.43 15.17 21.02
C LYS A 37 7.16 14.51 19.86
N ILE A 38 7.16 13.18 19.82
CA ILE A 38 7.58 12.42 18.64
C ILE A 38 6.36 12.28 17.74
N LEU A 39 6.53 12.57 16.46
CA LEU A 39 5.52 12.41 15.43
C LEU A 39 6.17 11.75 14.22
N PRO A 40 6.19 10.41 14.15
CA PRO A 40 6.79 9.69 13.04
C PRO A 40 6.19 10.15 11.70
N MET A 41 7.06 10.43 10.74
CA MET A 41 6.67 10.81 9.38
C MET A 41 6.86 9.62 8.44
N ALA A 42 6.14 9.65 7.33
CA ALA A 42 6.31 8.73 6.22
C ALA A 42 5.95 9.44 4.91
N ASP A 43 6.54 9.00 3.81
CA ASP A 43 6.40 9.57 2.47
C ASP A 43 5.40 8.79 1.57
N GLY A 44 4.77 7.75 2.10
CA GLY A 44 3.94 6.82 1.33
C GLY A 44 4.60 5.48 1.05
N GLY A 45 5.87 5.32 1.41
CA GLY A 45 6.58 4.05 1.41
C GLY A 45 6.31 3.19 2.66
N GLU A 46 7.27 2.33 2.97
CA GLU A 46 7.26 1.42 4.12
C GLU A 46 7.07 2.19 5.44
N GLY A 47 6.18 1.70 6.30
CA GLY A 47 5.97 2.26 7.63
C GLY A 47 4.99 3.44 7.69
N THR A 48 4.38 3.81 6.55
CA THR A 48 3.29 4.79 6.46
C THR A 48 2.08 4.38 7.28
N VAL A 49 1.68 3.11 7.21
CA VAL A 49 0.54 2.55 7.96
C VAL A 49 0.75 2.72 9.45
N TYR A 50 1.91 2.30 9.97
CA TYR A 50 2.23 2.41 11.40
C TYR A 50 2.28 3.87 11.86
N SER A 51 2.97 4.73 11.11
CA SER A 51 3.12 6.14 11.45
C SER A 51 1.77 6.86 11.55
N LEU A 52 0.86 6.62 10.60
CA LEU A 52 -0.46 7.25 10.61
C LEU A 52 -1.40 6.64 11.67
N VAL A 53 -1.34 5.33 11.89
CA VAL A 53 -2.12 4.67 12.95
C VAL A 53 -1.69 5.21 14.33
N ASP A 54 -0.39 5.25 14.61
CA ASP A 54 0.13 5.75 15.89
C ASP A 54 -0.19 7.23 16.09
N ALA A 55 -0.04 8.06 15.05
CA ALA A 55 -0.33 9.48 15.11
C ALA A 55 -1.81 9.80 15.38
N THR A 56 -2.72 8.90 15.01
CA THR A 56 -4.17 9.10 15.13
C THR A 56 -4.83 8.29 16.24
N GLY A 57 -4.11 7.38 16.90
CA GLY A 57 -4.70 6.43 17.85
C GLY A 57 -5.61 5.40 17.16
N GLY A 58 -5.26 5.02 15.92
CA GLY A 58 -5.96 4.03 15.12
C GLY A 58 -5.66 2.59 15.54
N ASN A 59 -5.96 1.63 14.66
CA ASN A 59 -5.68 0.21 14.87
C ASN A 59 -5.16 -0.46 13.59
N ILE A 60 -4.22 -1.39 13.75
CA ILE A 60 -3.77 -2.28 12.67
C ILE A 60 -4.76 -3.44 12.52
N GLN A 61 -5.19 -3.69 11.29
CA GLN A 61 -6.01 -4.83 10.91
C GLN A 61 -5.13 -5.85 10.19
N LYS A 62 -5.02 -7.05 10.74
CA LYS A 62 -4.38 -8.20 10.08
C LYS A 62 -5.41 -8.94 9.23
N CYS A 63 -5.00 -9.43 8.07
CA CYS A 63 -5.89 -10.17 7.19
C CYS A 63 -5.15 -11.17 6.31
N LYS A 64 -5.90 -12.13 5.78
CA LYS A 64 -5.40 -13.07 4.77
C LYS A 64 -5.68 -12.52 3.37
N VAL A 65 -4.66 -12.49 2.54
CA VAL A 65 -4.74 -12.07 1.13
C VAL A 65 -3.91 -13.02 0.28
N LEU A 66 -3.96 -12.82 -1.03
CA LEU A 66 -3.09 -13.49 -1.99
C LEU A 66 -1.86 -12.62 -2.26
N ASP A 67 -0.68 -13.23 -2.17
CA ASP A 67 0.59 -12.60 -2.48
C ASP A 67 0.78 -12.38 -4.01
N PRO A 68 1.92 -11.83 -4.47
CA PRO A 68 2.16 -11.62 -5.90
C PRO A 68 2.08 -12.90 -6.75
N LEU A 69 2.24 -14.10 -6.17
CA LEU A 69 2.18 -15.39 -6.87
C LEU A 69 0.88 -16.16 -6.55
N LEU A 70 -0.15 -15.46 -6.06
CA LEU A 70 -1.45 -16.02 -5.69
C LEU A 70 -1.43 -17.05 -4.56
N ARG A 71 -0.39 -17.03 -3.71
CA ARG A 71 -0.31 -17.85 -2.49
C ARG A 71 -1.00 -17.12 -1.34
N GLU A 72 -1.64 -17.84 -0.43
CA GLU A 72 -2.21 -17.23 0.76
C GLU A 72 -1.08 -16.68 1.67
N THR A 73 -1.20 -15.43 2.08
CA THR A 73 -0.27 -14.77 3.01
C THR A 73 -1.02 -13.91 4.04
N GLU A 74 -0.38 -13.64 5.18
CA GLU A 74 -0.84 -12.62 6.13
C GLU A 74 -0.35 -11.25 5.66
N ALA A 75 -1.27 -10.31 5.54
CA ALA A 75 -1.01 -8.91 5.26
C ALA A 75 -1.68 -8.04 6.33
N PHE A 76 -1.49 -6.72 6.23
CA PHE A 76 -2.10 -5.78 7.15
C PHE A 76 -2.44 -4.46 6.47
N TYR A 77 -3.30 -3.69 7.13
CA TYR A 77 -3.61 -2.29 6.82
C TYR A 77 -4.03 -1.57 8.11
N GLY A 78 -4.03 -0.25 8.09
CA GLY A 78 -4.42 0.58 9.23
C GLY A 78 -5.83 1.14 9.09
N ILE A 79 -6.55 1.24 10.22
CA ILE A 79 -7.73 2.11 10.36
C ILE A 79 -7.34 3.26 11.28
N LEU A 80 -7.49 4.50 10.82
CA LEU A 80 -7.13 5.68 11.62
C LEU A 80 -8.12 5.90 12.77
N GLY A 81 -7.76 6.77 13.71
CA GLY A 81 -8.58 7.06 14.89
C GLY A 81 -9.98 7.63 14.61
N ASP A 82 -10.26 8.07 13.39
CA ASP A 82 -11.61 8.47 12.95
C ASP A 82 -12.55 7.29 12.66
N GLY A 83 -12.01 6.06 12.59
CA GLY A 83 -12.73 4.83 12.27
C GLY A 83 -13.28 4.75 10.84
N LYS A 84 -12.90 5.67 9.95
CA LYS A 84 -13.47 5.83 8.59
C LYS A 84 -12.41 5.93 7.50
N THR A 85 -11.16 6.19 7.88
CA THR A 85 -10.01 6.27 6.98
C THR A 85 -9.17 5.01 7.12
N ALA A 86 -8.99 4.29 6.00
CA ALA A 86 -8.03 3.20 5.90
C ALA A 86 -6.71 3.71 5.32
N VAL A 87 -5.60 3.13 5.77
CA VAL A 87 -4.27 3.33 5.19
C VAL A 87 -3.74 1.96 4.78
N ILE A 88 -3.35 1.82 3.52
CA ILE A 88 -2.89 0.58 2.92
C ILE A 88 -1.49 0.81 2.35
N GLU A 89 -0.57 -0.11 2.61
CA GLU A 89 0.67 -0.23 1.84
C GLU A 89 0.48 -1.40 0.87
N MET A 90 0.59 -1.16 -0.43
CA MET A 90 0.42 -2.22 -1.43
C MET A 90 1.45 -3.32 -1.24
N ALA A 91 2.66 -2.96 -0.76
CA ALA A 91 3.75 -3.89 -0.51
C ALA A 91 3.38 -5.00 0.50
N ALA A 92 2.47 -4.74 1.44
CA ALA A 92 2.01 -5.74 2.41
C ALA A 92 1.31 -6.93 1.75
N ALA A 93 0.75 -6.77 0.54
CA ALA A 93 0.08 -7.84 -0.20
C ALA A 93 0.71 -8.12 -1.57
N SER A 94 1.44 -7.17 -2.15
CA SER A 94 1.93 -7.21 -3.52
C SER A 94 3.37 -6.70 -3.65
N GLY A 95 4.13 -6.75 -2.54
CA GLY A 95 5.48 -6.19 -2.43
C GLY A 95 6.60 -7.15 -2.76
N ILE A 96 7.74 -6.59 -3.17
CA ILE A 96 8.91 -7.34 -3.65
C ILE A 96 9.61 -8.16 -2.56
N GLU A 97 9.38 -7.81 -1.30
CA GLU A 97 9.90 -8.53 -0.14
C GLU A 97 9.17 -9.84 0.15
N LEU A 98 7.96 -10.01 -0.42
CA LEU A 98 7.21 -11.28 -0.34
C LEU A 98 7.81 -12.37 -1.25
N LEU A 99 8.78 -12.02 -2.10
CA LEU A 99 9.39 -12.89 -3.08
C LEU A 99 10.88 -13.06 -2.82
N SER A 100 11.35 -14.31 -2.83
CA SER A 100 12.77 -14.61 -2.98
C SER A 100 13.27 -14.12 -4.35
N LYS A 101 14.59 -13.99 -4.51
CA LYS A 101 15.17 -13.46 -5.76
C LYS A 101 14.77 -14.27 -6.99
N ASP A 102 14.68 -15.60 -6.86
CA ASP A 102 14.37 -16.51 -7.96
C ASP A 102 12.87 -16.55 -8.30
N GLU A 103 12.02 -16.01 -7.43
CA GLU A 103 10.56 -15.92 -7.64
C GLU A 103 10.14 -14.62 -8.33
N ARG A 104 11.06 -13.67 -8.53
CA ARG A 104 10.76 -12.35 -9.09
C ARG A 104 10.60 -12.43 -10.60
N ASP A 105 9.35 -12.58 -11.03
CA ASP A 105 8.99 -12.55 -12.44
C ASP A 105 7.80 -11.60 -12.70
N PRO A 106 8.05 -10.39 -13.25
CA PRO A 106 7.00 -9.40 -13.50
C PRO A 106 5.94 -9.87 -14.51
N TRP A 107 6.21 -10.93 -15.29
CA TRP A 107 5.23 -11.49 -16.22
C TRP A 107 4.06 -12.16 -15.52
N ILE A 108 4.29 -12.79 -14.36
CA ILE A 108 3.28 -13.58 -13.65
C ILE A 108 2.77 -12.91 -12.37
N THR A 109 3.57 -12.01 -11.78
CA THR A 109 3.20 -11.36 -10.51
C THR A 109 1.95 -10.49 -10.63
N THR A 110 1.08 -10.52 -9.62
CA THR A 110 -0.24 -9.86 -9.66
C THR A 110 -0.49 -8.95 -8.46
N THR A 111 -1.26 -7.88 -8.68
CA THR A 111 -1.71 -6.94 -7.63
C THR A 111 -3.00 -7.38 -6.94
N TYR A 112 -3.45 -8.63 -7.13
CA TYR A 112 -4.74 -9.11 -6.62
C TYR A 112 -4.92 -8.91 -5.11
N GLY A 113 -3.87 -9.19 -4.32
CA GLY A 113 -3.86 -8.98 -2.87
C GLY A 113 -4.13 -7.53 -2.46
N THR A 114 -3.57 -6.56 -3.18
CA THR A 114 -3.83 -5.13 -2.93
C THR A 114 -5.32 -4.81 -3.11
N GLY A 115 -5.98 -5.38 -4.12
CA GLY A 115 -7.42 -5.22 -4.30
C GLY A 115 -8.24 -5.89 -3.18
N GLN A 116 -7.74 -6.99 -2.61
CA GLN A 116 -8.36 -7.60 -1.42
C GLN A 116 -8.23 -6.71 -0.17
N LEU A 117 -7.11 -6.01 0.02
CA LEU A 117 -6.97 -5.03 1.11
C LEU A 117 -7.98 -3.89 0.97
N ILE A 118 -8.10 -3.32 -0.24
CA ILE A 118 -9.08 -2.26 -0.54
C ILE A 118 -10.50 -2.77 -0.25
N LYS A 119 -10.85 -3.97 -0.72
CA LYS A 119 -12.17 -4.57 -0.49
C LYS A 119 -12.48 -4.72 1.00
N GLN A 120 -11.53 -5.21 1.79
CA GLN A 120 -11.69 -5.36 3.23
C GLN A 120 -11.87 -4.01 3.95
N ALA A 121 -11.12 -2.98 3.55
CA ALA A 121 -11.34 -1.62 4.06
C ALA A 121 -12.76 -1.11 3.74
N LEU A 122 -13.26 -1.37 2.53
CA LEU A 122 -14.64 -1.05 2.14
C LEU A 122 -15.67 -1.84 2.95
N ASP A 123 -15.38 -3.10 3.29
CA ASP A 123 -16.23 -3.96 4.13
C ASP A 123 -16.34 -3.41 5.56
N LEU A 124 -15.29 -2.77 6.06
CA LEU A 124 -15.30 -2.01 7.33
C LEU A 124 -15.91 -0.61 7.22
N ASN A 125 -16.61 -0.31 6.12
CA ASN A 125 -17.23 0.99 5.86
C ASN A 125 -16.27 2.19 5.79
N CYS A 126 -14.98 1.96 5.52
CA CYS A 126 -14.08 3.07 5.23
C CYS A 126 -14.53 3.79 3.95
N ARG A 127 -14.48 5.12 3.98
CA ARG A 127 -14.87 6.00 2.86
C ARG A 127 -13.76 6.94 2.43
N ARG A 128 -12.61 6.87 3.11
CA ARG A 128 -11.34 7.42 2.68
C ARG A 128 -10.30 6.30 2.74
N ILE A 129 -9.53 6.12 1.68
CA ILE A 129 -8.46 5.14 1.61
C ILE A 129 -7.20 5.85 1.14
N ILE A 130 -6.15 5.83 1.95
CA ILE A 130 -4.81 6.30 1.61
C ILE A 130 -3.99 5.07 1.21
N ILE A 131 -3.35 5.08 0.05
CA ILE A 131 -2.60 3.94 -0.48
C ILE A 131 -1.17 4.36 -0.79
N GLY A 132 -0.21 3.75 -0.09
CA GLY A 132 1.19 3.74 -0.45
C GLY A 132 1.46 2.69 -1.53
N ILE A 133 2.07 3.08 -2.64
CA ILE A 133 2.30 2.19 -3.81
C ILE A 133 3.77 1.84 -4.04
N GLY A 134 4.66 2.20 -3.11
CA GLY A 134 6.08 1.84 -3.17
C GLY A 134 6.32 0.34 -2.93
N GLY A 135 7.50 -0.13 -3.36
CA GLY A 135 7.99 -1.48 -3.03
C GLY A 135 7.28 -2.63 -3.75
N SER A 136 6.62 -2.37 -4.89
CA SER A 136 5.85 -3.38 -5.62
C SER A 136 6.73 -4.49 -6.22
N ALA A 137 6.17 -5.71 -6.31
CA ALA A 137 6.78 -6.84 -7.04
C ALA A 137 6.23 -7.00 -8.46
N THR A 138 5.34 -6.10 -8.90
CA THR A 138 4.35 -6.35 -9.95
C THR A 138 4.51 -5.39 -11.11
N ASN A 139 4.21 -5.87 -12.32
CA ASN A 139 4.07 -5.04 -13.52
C ASN A 139 2.80 -5.41 -14.32
N ASP A 140 1.68 -5.64 -13.61
CA ASP A 140 0.41 -6.08 -14.18
C ASP A 140 -0.57 -4.94 -14.54
N GLY A 141 -0.09 -3.70 -14.51
CA GLY A 141 -0.90 -2.50 -14.76
C GLY A 141 -2.04 -2.29 -13.75
N GLY A 142 -1.99 -2.93 -12.58
CA GLY A 142 -3.05 -2.90 -11.58
C GLY A 142 -4.26 -3.78 -11.94
N THR A 143 -4.14 -4.65 -12.96
CA THR A 143 -5.27 -5.49 -13.40
C THR A 143 -5.65 -6.52 -12.34
N GLY A 144 -4.69 -7.09 -11.60
CA GLY A 144 -4.97 -7.96 -10.46
C GLY A 144 -5.84 -7.28 -9.40
N MET A 145 -5.44 -6.08 -8.95
CA MET A 145 -6.19 -5.27 -7.99
C MET A 145 -7.61 -5.00 -8.49
N ALA A 146 -7.74 -4.56 -9.75
CA ALA A 146 -9.02 -4.28 -10.38
C ALA A 146 -9.92 -5.53 -10.46
N LYS A 147 -9.36 -6.70 -10.76
CA LYS A 147 -10.08 -8.00 -10.76
C LYS A 147 -10.65 -8.33 -9.38
N ALA A 148 -9.85 -8.16 -8.32
CA ALA A 148 -10.33 -8.38 -6.94
C ALA A 148 -11.48 -7.44 -6.55
N LEU A 149 -11.57 -6.28 -7.20
CA LEU A 149 -12.65 -5.29 -7.04
C LEU A 149 -13.79 -5.45 -8.04
N GLY A 150 -13.81 -6.54 -8.82
CA GLY A 150 -14.94 -6.95 -9.65
C GLY A 150 -14.87 -6.57 -11.13
N ILE A 151 -13.78 -5.95 -11.59
CA ILE A 151 -13.55 -5.69 -13.02
C ILE A 151 -13.18 -7.00 -13.73
N LYS A 152 -13.70 -7.22 -14.94
CA LYS A 152 -13.26 -8.31 -15.81
C LYS A 152 -12.43 -7.76 -16.95
N PHE A 153 -11.28 -8.39 -17.17
CA PHE A 153 -10.42 -8.16 -18.32
C PHE A 153 -10.58 -9.35 -19.25
N LEU A 154 -10.86 -9.11 -20.52
CA LEU A 154 -11.22 -10.16 -21.48
C LEU A 154 -10.29 -10.13 -22.69
N ASN A 155 -9.92 -11.31 -23.19
CA ASN A 155 -9.21 -11.45 -24.45
C ASN A 155 -10.15 -11.39 -25.67
N SER A 156 -9.61 -11.52 -26.88
CA SER A 156 -10.38 -11.43 -28.13
C SER A 156 -11.44 -12.52 -28.30
N GLU A 157 -11.36 -13.62 -27.54
CA GLU A 157 -12.35 -14.70 -27.49
C GLU A 157 -13.42 -14.47 -26.42
N GLY A 158 -13.36 -13.36 -25.67
CA GLY A 158 -14.25 -13.07 -24.56
C GLY A 158 -13.97 -13.89 -23.28
N LYS A 159 -12.81 -14.55 -23.19
CA LYS A 159 -12.39 -15.29 -21.98
C LYS A 159 -11.73 -14.34 -20.98
N ILE A 160 -11.85 -14.66 -19.69
CA ILE A 160 -11.16 -13.94 -18.61
C ILE A 160 -9.66 -14.02 -18.85
N LEU A 161 -9.01 -12.86 -18.86
CA LEU A 161 -7.58 -12.73 -18.99
C LEU A 161 -6.88 -13.34 -17.77
N GLU A 162 -5.77 -14.04 -17.98
CA GLU A 162 -4.92 -14.52 -16.90
C GLU A 162 -4.33 -13.35 -16.08
N THR A 163 -3.84 -13.65 -14.87
CA THR A 163 -3.17 -12.67 -14.00
C THR A 163 -1.71 -12.46 -14.42
N GLY A 164 -1.15 -11.31 -14.03
CA GLY A 164 0.23 -10.96 -14.36
C GLY A 164 0.35 -10.05 -15.57
N GLY A 165 1.50 -9.37 -15.69
CA GLY A 165 1.76 -8.43 -16.78
C GLY A 165 1.87 -9.10 -18.15
N GLY A 166 2.28 -10.36 -18.20
CA GLY A 166 2.46 -11.11 -19.44
C GLY A 166 1.17 -11.32 -20.22
N ALA A 167 0.04 -11.42 -19.52
CA ALA A 167 -1.26 -11.60 -20.15
C ALA A 167 -1.80 -10.31 -20.80
N LEU A 168 -1.25 -9.13 -20.47
CA LEU A 168 -1.77 -7.84 -20.95
C LEU A 168 -1.71 -7.70 -22.48
N SER A 169 -0.82 -8.41 -23.17
CA SER A 169 -0.76 -8.40 -24.64
C SER A 169 -2.01 -9.00 -25.30
N GLU A 170 -2.77 -9.82 -24.57
CA GLU A 170 -4.01 -10.45 -25.06
C GLU A 170 -5.27 -9.64 -24.70
N LEU A 171 -5.14 -8.55 -23.95
CA LEU A 171 -6.27 -7.74 -23.51
C LEU A 171 -7.01 -7.13 -24.72
N ALA A 172 -8.29 -7.45 -24.86
CA ALA A 172 -9.15 -6.92 -25.92
C ALA A 172 -10.30 -6.07 -25.41
N SER A 173 -10.84 -6.35 -24.22
CA SER A 173 -11.92 -5.53 -23.63
C SER A 173 -11.91 -5.55 -22.10
N ILE A 174 -12.47 -4.48 -21.52
CA ILE A 174 -12.59 -4.29 -20.06
C ILE A 174 -14.08 -4.13 -19.72
N ASP A 175 -14.61 -5.00 -18.89
CA ASP A 175 -15.97 -4.94 -18.36
C ASP A 175 -15.94 -4.48 -16.89
N ILE A 176 -16.42 -3.25 -16.67
CA ILE A 176 -16.49 -2.60 -15.36
C ILE A 176 -17.85 -2.75 -14.66
N SER A 177 -18.79 -3.50 -15.24
CA SER A 177 -20.16 -3.64 -14.69
C SER A 177 -20.17 -4.28 -13.29
N GLY A 178 -19.15 -5.08 -12.98
CA GLY A 178 -18.95 -5.72 -11.68
C GLY A 178 -18.16 -4.89 -10.67
N LEU A 179 -17.69 -3.70 -11.03
CA LEU A 179 -16.89 -2.85 -10.14
C LEU A 179 -17.63 -2.60 -8.81
N ASP A 180 -16.91 -2.75 -7.70
CA ASP A 180 -17.46 -2.48 -6.37
C ASP A 180 -18.03 -1.06 -6.27
N LYS A 181 -19.36 -0.97 -6.17
CA LYS A 181 -20.10 0.29 -6.21
C LYS A 181 -19.73 1.24 -5.08
N ARG A 182 -19.14 0.74 -3.98
CA ARG A 182 -18.72 1.56 -2.84
C ARG A 182 -17.57 2.49 -3.21
N LEU A 183 -16.76 2.13 -4.22
CA LEU A 183 -15.66 2.96 -4.71
C LEU A 183 -16.14 4.32 -5.24
N LYS A 184 -17.35 4.39 -5.81
CA LYS A 184 -17.93 5.65 -6.30
C LYS A 184 -18.07 6.73 -5.21
N ASN A 185 -18.27 6.28 -3.97
CA ASN A 185 -18.46 7.16 -2.80
C ASN A 185 -17.28 7.07 -1.82
N THR A 186 -16.13 6.60 -2.30
CA THR A 186 -14.91 6.46 -1.49
C THR A 186 -13.84 7.35 -2.08
N GLU A 187 -13.28 8.22 -1.25
CA GLU A 187 -12.10 9.01 -1.63
C GLU A 187 -10.87 8.10 -1.58
N ILE A 188 -10.14 8.03 -2.69
CA ILE A 188 -8.91 7.26 -2.80
C ILE A 188 -7.76 8.25 -3.02
N ILE A 189 -6.81 8.26 -2.10
CA ILE A 189 -5.61 9.08 -2.13
C ILE A 189 -4.44 8.14 -2.32
N VAL A 190 -3.65 8.36 -3.37
CA VAL A 190 -2.47 7.54 -3.65
C VAL A 190 -1.23 8.38 -3.35
N ALA A 191 -0.34 7.87 -2.51
CA ALA A 191 0.96 8.47 -2.30
C ALA A 191 1.88 8.08 -3.46
N CYS A 192 2.19 9.06 -4.31
CA CYS A 192 3.03 8.89 -5.49
C CYS A 192 4.07 10.03 -5.50
N ASP A 193 5.35 9.66 -5.44
CA ASP A 193 6.49 10.55 -5.35
C ASP A 193 7.27 10.67 -6.68
N VAL A 194 6.85 9.94 -7.72
CA VAL A 194 7.45 9.93 -9.05
C VAL A 194 6.51 10.48 -10.12
N SER A 195 7.09 10.99 -11.22
CA SER A 195 6.34 11.51 -12.38
C SER A 195 6.40 10.60 -13.61
N ASN A 196 6.90 9.38 -13.46
CA ASN A 196 7.03 8.41 -14.55
C ASN A 196 5.65 8.09 -15.17
N PRO A 197 5.51 8.13 -16.51
CA PRO A 197 4.28 7.73 -17.18
C PRO A 197 4.08 6.21 -17.18
N LEU A 198 2.92 5.75 -17.67
CA LEU A 198 2.64 4.31 -17.78
C LEU A 198 3.53 3.59 -18.82
N ILE A 199 3.89 4.26 -19.92
CA ILE A 199 4.64 3.66 -21.03
C ILE A 199 5.74 4.62 -21.53
N GLY A 200 6.72 4.08 -22.26
CA GLY A 200 7.82 4.83 -22.86
C GLY A 200 9.16 4.55 -22.19
N ASN A 201 10.22 5.25 -22.61
CA ASN A 201 11.58 5.02 -22.08
C ASN A 201 11.72 5.37 -20.59
N GLU A 202 10.86 6.25 -20.08
CA GLU A 202 10.76 6.62 -18.67
C GLU A 202 9.50 5.99 -18.03
N GLY A 203 8.88 5.01 -18.69
CA GLY A 203 7.66 4.36 -18.23
C GLY A 203 7.88 3.41 -17.06
N ALA A 204 6.77 2.81 -16.61
CA ALA A 204 6.75 1.75 -15.60
C ALA A 204 7.45 0.46 -16.07
#